data_AF-A0A3M1XQC8-F1
#
_entry.id   AF-A0A3M1XQC8-F1
#
_cell.length_a   1.000
_cell.length_b   1.000
_cell.length_c   1.000
_cell.angle_alpha   90.00
_cell.angle_beta   90.00
_cell.angle_gamma   90.00
#
_symmetry.space_group_name_H-M   'P 1'
#
loop_
_entity.id
_entity.type
_entity.pdbx_description
1 polymer ?
#
loop_
_entity_poly.entity_id
_entity_poly.type
_entity_poly.pdbx_seq_one_letter_code
_entity_poly.pdbx_strand_id
1 'polypeptide(L)'
;MMSLREFLFKSLVVLIALLGLVLLVYWRWGSSFPLKEVLSGVGLAYNNLLLAFVLVRWGLSRSVRQFMISVMGGMFFRILLHFSLMFILIGPFEFKAVPLFSSFIVSYFLFMAFEVSFIHRWALLLEEK
;
A
#
# COMPACT_ATOMS: atom_id res chain seq x y z
N MET A 1 16.57 -14.93 1.13
CA MET A 1 15.29 -14.46 1.71
C MET A 1 15.42 -12.96 1.92
N MET A 2 14.63 -12.14 1.23
CA MET A 2 14.70 -10.68 1.40
C MET A 2 14.37 -10.33 2.86
N SER A 3 15.26 -9.59 3.52
CA SER A 3 15.09 -9.26 4.93
C SER A 3 13.97 -8.23 5.11
N LEU A 4 13.36 -8.19 6.32
CA LEU A 4 12.43 -7.13 6.70
C LEU A 4 13.01 -5.74 6.42
N ARG A 5 14.31 -5.56 6.69
CA ARG A 5 15.02 -4.29 6.46
C ARG A 5 15.06 -3.93 4.97
N GLU A 6 15.36 -4.90 4.11
CA GLU A 6 15.45 -4.66 2.66
C GLU A 6 14.08 -4.34 2.06
N PHE A 7 13.02 -5.03 2.50
CA PHE A 7 11.65 -4.71 2.09
C PHE A 7 11.27 -3.29 2.51
N LEU A 8 11.45 -2.95 3.79
CA LEU A 8 11.11 -1.64 4.33
C LEU A 8 11.91 -0.52 3.66
N PHE A 9 13.20 -0.76 3.39
CA PHE A 9 14.04 0.21 2.69
C PHE A 9 13.51 0.46 1.27
N LYS A 10 13.24 -0.60 0.51
CA LYS A 10 12.75 -0.48 -0.87
C LYS A 10 11.35 0.16 -0.93
N SER A 11 10.44 -0.22 -0.04
CA SER A 11 9.11 0.39 0.02
C SER A 11 9.18 1.86 0.42
N LEU A 12 10.12 2.23 1.29
CA LEU A 12 10.36 3.62 1.70
C LEU A 12 10.98 4.45 0.57
N VAL A 13 11.87 3.89 -0.25
CA VAL A 13 12.37 4.56 -1.46
C VAL A 13 11.23 4.88 -2.43
N VAL A 14 10.34 3.91 -2.68
CA VAL A 14 9.15 4.13 -3.53
C VAL A 14 8.24 5.19 -2.94
N LEU A 15 8.00 5.15 -1.62
CA LEU A 15 7.20 6.15 -0.92
C LEU A 15 7.80 7.55 -1.03
N ILE A 16 9.11 7.71 -0.78
CA ILE A 16 9.79 9.01 -0.88
C ILE A 16 9.73 9.55 -2.31
N ALA A 17 9.95 8.70 -3.32
CA ALA A 17 9.83 9.12 -4.72
C ALA A 17 8.42 9.60 -5.05
N LEU A 18 7.39 8.89 -4.58
CA LEU A 18 5.99 9.25 -4.78
C LEU A 18 5.64 10.56 -4.04
N LEU A 19 6.10 10.74 -2.80
CA LEU A 19 5.92 11.98 -2.05
C LEU A 19 6.65 13.15 -2.71
N GLY A 20 7.85 12.94 -3.23
CA GLY A 20 8.60 13.93 -4.00
C GLY A 20 7.82 14.38 -5.24
N LEU A 21 7.19 13.44 -5.96
CA LEU A 21 6.33 13.76 -7.10
C LEU A 21 5.11 14.58 -6.68
N VAL A 22 4.44 14.20 -5.58
CA VAL A 22 3.29 14.94 -5.03
C VAL A 22 3.69 16.37 -4.66
N LEU A 23 4.83 16.55 -3.99
CA LEU A 23 5.35 17.86 -3.61
C LEU A 23 5.75 18.70 -4.83
N LEU A 24 6.29 18.07 -5.88
CA LEU A 24 6.62 18.75 -7.13
C LEU A 24 5.37 19.27 -7.84
N VAL A 25 4.29 18.47 -7.87
CA VAL A 25 2.99 18.89 -8.43
C VAL A 25 2.39 20.02 -7.58
N TYR A 26 2.44 19.89 -6.25
CA TYR A 26 1.98 20.94 -5.33
C TYR A 26 2.75 22.24 -5.53
N TRP A 27 4.08 22.18 -5.70
CA TRP A 27 4.89 23.37 -5.97
C TRP A 27 4.48 24.08 -7.25
N ARG A 28 4.07 23.33 -8.28
CA ARG A 28 3.65 23.89 -9.58
C ARG A 28 2.25 24.51 -9.56
N TRP A 29 1.31 23.96 -8.76
CA TRP A 29 -0.13 24.33 -8.76
C TRP A 29 -0.59 25.05 -7.47
N GLY A 30 0.26 25.08 -6.44
CA GLY A 30 0.03 25.80 -5.18
C GLY A 30 -1.22 25.34 -4.43
N SER A 31 -1.93 26.31 -3.84
CA SER A 31 -3.11 26.10 -2.99
C SER A 31 -4.31 25.48 -3.71
N SER A 32 -4.32 25.45 -5.04
CA SER A 32 -5.37 24.77 -5.82
C SER A 32 -5.27 23.24 -5.75
N PHE A 33 -4.09 22.70 -5.40
CA PHE A 33 -3.85 21.27 -5.33
C PHE A 33 -4.34 20.69 -4.00
N PRO A 34 -5.16 19.62 -4.01
CA PRO A 34 -5.72 18.98 -2.81
C PRO A 34 -4.67 18.12 -2.08
N LEU A 35 -3.67 18.78 -1.50
CA LEU A 35 -2.49 18.13 -0.93
C LEU A 35 -2.84 17.13 0.18
N LYS A 36 -3.75 17.50 1.09
CA LYS A 36 -4.11 16.67 2.24
C LYS A 36 -4.77 15.37 1.79
N GLU A 37 -5.69 15.46 0.85
CA GLU A 37 -6.40 14.31 0.28
C GLU A 37 -5.45 13.38 -0.47
N VAL A 38 -4.54 13.94 -1.27
CA VAL A 38 -3.55 13.16 -2.00
C VAL A 38 -2.59 12.44 -1.05
N LEU A 39 -2.06 13.15 -0.05
CA LEU A 39 -1.16 12.55 0.94
C LEU A 39 -1.85 11.46 1.76
N SER A 40 -3.10 11.64 2.14
CA SER A 40 -3.87 10.61 2.84
C SER A 40 -4.16 9.41 1.94
N GLY A 41 -4.47 9.60 0.66
CA GLY A 41 -4.64 8.48 -0.28
C GLY A 41 -3.35 7.67 -0.47
N VAL A 42 -2.21 8.34 -0.61
CA VAL A 42 -0.87 7.71 -0.64
C VAL A 42 -0.60 6.95 0.67
N GLY A 43 -0.88 7.57 1.82
CA GLY A 43 -0.67 6.97 3.14
C GLY A 43 -1.52 5.72 3.37
N LEU A 44 -2.80 5.75 2.97
CA LEU A 44 -3.68 4.58 3.00
C LEU A 44 -3.15 3.44 2.13
N ALA A 45 -2.74 3.74 0.90
CA ALA A 45 -2.17 2.72 0.01
C ALA A 45 -0.86 2.12 0.56
N TYR A 46 -0.01 2.93 1.19
CA TYR A 46 1.20 2.45 1.84
C TYR A 46 0.89 1.58 3.07
N ASN A 47 -0.11 1.94 3.87
CA ASN A 47 -0.57 1.11 4.98
C ASN A 47 -1.05 -0.27 4.48
N ASN A 48 -1.80 -0.30 3.37
CA ASN A 48 -2.22 -1.55 2.75
C ASN A 48 -1.02 -2.46 2.41
N LEU A 49 0.04 -1.90 1.84
CA LEU A 49 1.27 -2.63 1.50
C LEU A 49 1.94 -3.22 2.75
N LEU A 50 2.06 -2.44 3.83
CA LEU A 50 2.66 -2.89 5.07
C LEU A 50 1.88 -4.06 5.69
N LEU A 51 0.55 -3.95 5.73
CA LEU A 51 -0.32 -5.02 6.22
C LEU A 51 -0.20 -6.27 5.34
N ALA A 52 -0.14 -6.11 4.02
CA ALA A 52 0.08 -7.20 3.08
C ALA A 52 1.37 -7.96 3.39
N PHE A 53 2.46 -7.20 3.53
CA PHE A 53 3.77 -7.77 3.82
C PHE A 53 3.79 -8.54 5.13
N VAL A 54 3.18 -8.00 6.20
CA VAL A 54 3.08 -8.69 7.48
C VAL A 54 2.33 -10.01 7.35
N LEU A 55 1.20 -10.02 6.64
CA LEU A 55 0.40 -11.23 6.42
C LEU A 55 1.15 -12.27 5.60
N VAL A 56 1.76 -11.86 4.49
CA VAL A 56 2.58 -12.75 3.66
C VAL A 56 3.71 -13.34 4.50
N ARG A 57 4.48 -12.48 5.19
CA ARG A 57 5.63 -12.91 6.01
C ARG A 57 5.24 -13.88 7.12
N TRP A 58 4.10 -13.63 7.77
CA TRP A 58 3.53 -14.51 8.79
C TRP A 58 3.06 -15.84 8.20
N GLY A 59 2.43 -15.81 7.04
CA GLY A 59 1.93 -16.99 6.35
C GLY A 59 3.05 -17.90 5.81
N LEU A 60 4.26 -17.38 5.56
CA LEU A 60 5.37 -18.16 4.98
C LEU A 60 5.82 -19.35 5.84
N SER A 61 5.59 -19.33 7.15
CA SER A 61 5.96 -20.43 8.06
C SER A 61 4.81 -21.38 8.36
N ARG A 62 3.68 -21.23 7.65
CA ARG A 62 2.42 -21.93 7.92
C ARG A 62 2.07 -22.88 6.78
N SER A 63 1.10 -23.76 7.01
CA SER A 63 0.61 -24.65 5.95
C SER A 63 -0.04 -23.85 4.81
N VAL A 64 -0.06 -24.41 3.60
CA VAL A 64 -0.67 -23.75 2.42
C VAL A 64 -2.10 -23.28 2.71
N ARG A 65 -2.89 -24.11 3.41
CA ARG A 65 -4.25 -23.73 3.83
C ARG A 65 -4.27 -22.50 4.73
N GLN A 66 -3.38 -22.44 5.72
CA GLN A 66 -3.28 -21.29 6.64
C GLN A 66 -2.78 -20.04 5.91
N PHE A 67 -1.82 -20.18 5.00
CA PHE A 67 -1.34 -19.09 4.14
C PHE A 67 -2.48 -18.51 3.31
N MET A 68 -3.23 -19.36 2.60
CA MET A 68 -4.35 -18.91 1.76
C MET A 68 -5.45 -18.22 2.58
N ILE A 69 -5.82 -18.77 3.74
CA ILE A 69 -6.79 -18.14 4.63
C ILE A 69 -6.29 -16.77 5.11
N SER A 70 -5.01 -16.65 5.45
CA SER A 70 -4.41 -15.40 5.92
C SER A 70 -4.38 -14.33 4.83
N VAL A 71 -3.97 -14.69 3.61
CA VAL A 71 -3.88 -13.77 2.48
C VAL A 71 -5.28 -13.34 2.01
N MET A 72 -6.20 -14.28 1.80
CA MET A 72 -7.55 -13.97 1.33
C MET A 72 -8.40 -13.29 2.42
N GLY A 73 -8.39 -13.82 3.64
CA GLY A 73 -9.08 -13.20 4.77
C GLY A 73 -8.51 -11.83 5.11
N GLY A 74 -7.18 -11.69 5.06
CA GLY A 74 -6.51 -10.42 5.24
C GLY A 74 -6.79 -9.42 4.11
N MET A 75 -7.03 -9.87 2.88
CA MET A 75 -7.49 -9.00 1.79
C MET A 75 -8.89 -8.44 2.10
N PHE A 76 -9.82 -9.28 2.53
CA PHE A 76 -11.17 -8.84 2.92
C PHE A 76 -11.12 -7.83 4.09
N PHE A 77 -10.36 -8.14 5.14
CA PHE A 77 -10.18 -7.23 6.28
C PHE A 77 -9.58 -5.89 5.85
N ARG A 78 -8.53 -5.90 5.01
CA ARG A 78 -7.93 -4.67 4.50
C ARG A 78 -8.91 -3.85 3.68
N ILE A 79 -9.71 -4.47 2.82
CA ILE A 79 -10.73 -3.75 2.04
C ILE A 79 -11.70 -3.03 2.98
N LEU A 80 -12.24 -3.74 3.97
CA LEU A 80 -13.15 -3.14 4.96
C LEU A 80 -12.49 -2.01 5.76
N LEU A 81 -11.23 -2.20 6.17
CA LEU A 81 -10.46 -1.19 6.88
C LEU A 81 -10.31 0.09 6.03
N HIS A 82 -9.84 -0.02 4.79
CA HIS A 82 -9.62 1.14 3.92
C HIS A 82 -10.94 1.81 3.53
N PHE A 83 -11.99 1.03 3.29
CA PHE A 83 -13.32 1.57 3.06
C PHE A 83 -13.78 2.39 4.26
N SER A 84 -13.68 1.84 5.48
CA SER A 84 -14.06 2.54 6.70
C SER A 84 -13.27 3.82 6.91
N LEU A 85 -11.95 3.78 6.69
CA LEU A 85 -11.09 4.96 6.77
C LEU A 85 -11.45 6.02 5.72
N MET A 86 -11.79 5.61 4.49
CA MET A 86 -12.25 6.54 3.46
C MET A 86 -13.57 7.22 3.85
N PHE A 87 -14.53 6.49 4.42
CA PHE A 87 -15.77 7.08 4.92
C PHE A 87 -15.52 8.09 6.04
N ILE A 88 -14.60 7.79 6.95
CA ILE A 88 -14.21 8.72 8.02
C ILE A 88 -13.56 9.98 7.42
N LEU A 89 -12.63 9.82 6.48
CA LEU A 89 -11.94 10.96 5.86
C LEU A 89 -12.90 11.84 5.05
N ILE A 90 -13.82 11.25 4.29
CA ILE A 90 -14.76 12.00 3.44
C ILE A 90 -15.89 12.62 4.26
N GLY A 91 -16.42 11.91 5.27
CA GLY A 91 -17.52 12.40 6.09
C GLY A 91 -17.04 13.39 7.16
N PRO A 92 -16.70 12.92 8.38
CA PRO A 92 -16.27 13.78 9.48
C PRO A 92 -15.13 14.76 9.19
N PHE A 93 -14.15 14.38 8.36
CA PHE A 93 -13.01 15.24 8.04
C PHE A 93 -13.21 16.08 6.77
N GLU A 94 -14.33 15.91 6.06
CA GLU A 94 -14.72 16.67 4.87
C GLU A 94 -13.69 16.63 3.72
N PHE A 95 -12.96 15.52 3.57
CA PHE A 95 -11.98 15.38 2.48
C PHE A 95 -12.70 15.29 1.12
N LYS A 96 -12.13 15.94 0.10
CA LYS A 96 -12.63 15.81 -1.27
C LYS A 96 -12.48 14.37 -1.76
N ALA A 97 -13.59 13.71 -2.06
CA ALA A 97 -13.63 12.30 -2.42
C ALA A 97 -12.78 11.95 -3.66
N VAL A 98 -12.90 12.74 -4.74
CA VAL A 98 -12.20 12.49 -6.01
C VAL A 98 -10.67 12.43 -5.83
N PRO A 99 -9.98 13.47 -5.32
CA PRO A 99 -8.53 13.43 -5.16
C PRO A 99 -8.05 12.37 -4.15
N LEU A 100 -8.81 12.12 -3.08
CA LEU A 100 -8.49 11.08 -2.11
C LEU A 100 -8.54 9.69 -2.77
N PHE A 101 -9.62 9.41 -3.51
CA PHE A 101 -9.83 8.11 -4.15
C PHE A 101 -8.86 7.87 -5.32
N SER A 102 -8.65 8.89 -6.17
CA SER A 102 -7.74 8.76 -7.31
C SER A 102 -6.30 8.56 -6.86
N SER A 103 -5.84 9.31 -5.86
CA SER A 103 -4.48 9.13 -5.31
C SER A 103 -4.31 7.79 -4.61
N PHE A 104 -5.32 7.33 -3.87
CA PHE A 104 -5.34 6.00 -3.28
C PHE A 104 -5.21 4.91 -4.34
N ILE A 105 -6.07 4.91 -5.37
CA ILE A 105 -6.05 3.88 -6.44
C ILE A 105 -4.69 3.83 -7.15
N VAL A 106 -4.17 4.98 -7.59
CA VAL A 106 -2.90 5.04 -8.31
C VAL A 106 -1.77 4.49 -7.43
N SER A 107 -1.69 4.96 -6.19
CA SER A 107 -0.67 4.51 -5.23
C SER A 107 -0.83 3.03 -4.88
N TYR A 108 -2.07 2.56 -4.77
CA TYR A 108 -2.40 1.17 -4.47
C TYR A 108 -1.90 0.23 -5.57
N PHE A 109 -2.12 0.57 -6.85
CA PHE A 109 -1.59 -0.23 -7.96
C PHE A 109 -0.06 -0.21 -8.02
N LEU A 110 0.58 0.92 -7.75
CA LEU A 110 2.05 1.00 -7.68
C LEU A 110 2.61 0.11 -6.56
N PHE A 111 2.03 0.18 -5.37
CA PHE A 111 2.47 -0.66 -4.25
C PHE A 111 2.10 -2.13 -4.45
N MET A 112 0.99 -2.44 -5.12
CA MET A 112 0.63 -3.81 -5.50
C MET A 112 1.65 -4.39 -6.48
N ALA A 113 2.08 -3.64 -7.50
CA ALA A 113 3.12 -4.09 -8.42
C ALA A 113 4.43 -4.41 -7.69
N PHE A 114 4.78 -3.59 -6.69
CA PHE A 114 5.91 -3.85 -5.80
C PHE A 114 5.72 -5.12 -4.95
N GLU A 115 4.53 -5.32 -4.38
CA GLU A 115 4.17 -6.52 -3.62
C GLU A 115 4.27 -7.80 -4.46
N VAL A 116 3.70 -7.80 -5.66
CA VAL A 116 3.74 -8.95 -6.59
C VAL A 116 5.17 -9.28 -6.99
N SER A 117 5.98 -8.26 -7.28
CA SER A 117 7.40 -8.45 -7.61
C SER A 117 8.19 -9.10 -6.46
N PHE A 118 7.86 -8.74 -5.22
CA PHE A 118 8.45 -9.35 -4.03
C PHE A 118 8.05 -10.82 -3.89
N ILE A 119 6.77 -11.13 -4.00
CA ILE A 119 6.25 -12.49 -3.88
C ILE A 119 6.81 -13.39 -4.98
N HIS A 120 6.84 -12.90 -6.22
CA HIS A 120 7.37 -13.64 -7.36
C HIS A 120 8.85 -14.01 -7.19
N ARG A 121 9.69 -13.04 -6.80
CA ARG A 121 11.11 -13.31 -6.53
C ARG A 121 11.32 -14.31 -5.40
N TRP A 122 10.42 -14.33 -4.42
CA TRP A 122 10.46 -15.31 -3.36
C TRP A 122 10.09 -16.72 -3.84
N ALA A 123 9.05 -16.85 -4.67
CA ALA A 123 8.63 -18.14 -5.22
C ALA A 123 9.77 -18.82 -6.02
N LEU A 124 10.47 -18.06 -6.87
CA LEU A 124 11.62 -18.58 -7.64
C LEU A 124 12.74 -19.13 -6.74
N LEU A 125 13.04 -18.46 -5.62
CA LEU A 125 14.08 -18.89 -4.68
C LEU A 125 13.72 -20.18 -3.91
N LEU A 126 12.45 -20.57 -3.90
CA LEU A 126 12.03 -21.86 -3.33
C LEU A 126 12.14 -23.00 -4.34
N GLU A 127 11.96 -22.74 -5.64
CA GLU A 127 12.10 -23.76 -6.69
C GLU A 127 13.56 -24.18 -6.90
N GLU A 128 14.52 -23.30 -6.57
CA GLU A 128 15.96 -23.59 -6.64
C GLU A 128 16.49 -24.42 -5.44
N LYS A 129 15.66 -24.75 -4.45
CA LYS A 129 16.04 -25.51 -3.26
C LYS A 129 15.41 -26.89 -3.20
#